data_AF-A0A3B8HZH7-F1
#
_entry.id   AF-A0A3B8HZH7-F1
#
_cell.length_a   1.000
_cell.length_b   1.000
_cell.length_c   1.000
_cell.angle_alpha   90.00
_cell.angle_beta   90.00
_cell.angle_gamma   90.00
#
_symmetry.space_group_name_H-M   'P 1'
#
loop_
_entity.id
_entity.type
_entity.pdbx_description
1 polymer ?
#
loop_
_entity_poly.entity_id
_entity_poly.type
_entity_poly.pdbx_seq_one_letter_code
_entity_poly.pdbx_strand_id
1 'polypeptide(L)'
;HPRGVRLSEGTFSPFEREAEDIPQIIDWIIAQPWSDGQVAMSGGSYLGFSQWAALKNPHPALKTIVPSVSVGIGIDYPYHNRVMMNSALRW
;
A
#
# COMPACT_ATOMS: atom_id res chain seq x y z
N HIS A 1 3.86 -7.75 5.65
CA HIS A 1 4.18 -7.84 4.21
C HIS A 1 2.86 -7.89 3.45
N PRO A 2 2.81 -7.48 2.17
CA PRO A 2 1.61 -7.66 1.34
C PRO A 2 1.17 -9.12 1.29
N ARG A 3 -0.10 -9.37 1.00
CA ARG A 3 -0.66 -10.72 0.83
C ARG A 3 0.18 -11.55 -0.14
N GLY A 4 0.47 -12.80 0.20
CA GLY A 4 1.29 -13.72 -0.60
C GLY A 4 2.79 -13.38 -0.68
N VAL A 5 3.28 -12.44 0.15
CA VAL A 5 4.71 -12.06 0.18
C VAL A 5 5.35 -12.46 1.51
N ARG A 6 6.47 -13.20 1.41
CA ARG A 6 7.23 -13.74 2.54
C ARG A 6 6.41 -14.65 3.46
N LEU A 7 6.07 -14.17 4.65
CA LEU A 7 5.32 -14.91 5.67
C LEU A 7 3.81 -14.66 5.58
N SER A 8 3.38 -13.73 4.73
CA SER A 8 1.95 -13.45 4.53
C SER A 8 1.32 -14.51 3.65
N GLU A 9 0.23 -15.11 4.12
CA GLU A 9 -0.56 -16.08 3.37
C GLU A 9 -1.32 -15.44 2.19
N GLY A 10 -1.96 -16.29 1.37
CA GLY A 10 -2.76 -15.90 0.22
C GLY A 10 -1.97 -15.74 -1.08
N THR A 11 -2.65 -15.31 -2.14
CA THR A 11 -2.05 -15.10 -3.46
C THR A 11 -1.49 -13.68 -3.58
N PHE A 12 -0.27 -13.58 -4.09
CA PHE A 12 0.34 -12.29 -4.43
C PHE A 12 -0.34 -11.70 -5.67
N SER A 13 -0.91 -10.50 -5.52
CA SER A 13 -1.56 -9.75 -6.59
C SER A 13 -1.17 -8.28 -6.45
N PRO A 14 -0.04 -7.85 -7.04
CA PRO A 14 0.50 -6.52 -6.83
C PRO A 14 -0.49 -5.45 -7.31
N PHE A 15 -0.66 -4.40 -6.50
CA PHE A 15 -1.52 -3.24 -6.76
C PHE A 15 -3.03 -3.47 -6.76
N GLU A 16 -3.49 -4.69 -6.49
CA GLU A 16 -4.91 -5.05 -6.60
C GLU A 16 -5.65 -5.09 -5.25
N ARG A 17 -4.95 -5.46 -4.17
CA ARG A 17 -5.59 -5.87 -2.90
C ARG A 17 -5.36 -4.91 -1.75
N GLU A 18 -4.56 -3.87 -1.93
CA GLU A 18 -4.22 -2.89 -0.89
C GLU A 18 -5.47 -2.24 -0.29
N ALA A 19 -6.44 -1.86 -1.10
CA ALA A 19 -7.67 -1.23 -0.63
C ALA A 19 -8.56 -2.16 0.22
N GLU A 20 -8.40 -3.48 0.11
CA GLU A 20 -9.11 -4.49 0.91
C GLU A 20 -8.34 -4.87 2.17
N ASP A 21 -7.01 -4.98 2.06
CA ASP A 21 -6.14 -5.43 3.16
C ASP A 21 -5.86 -4.32 4.18
N ILE A 22 -5.67 -3.08 3.73
CA ILE A 22 -5.26 -1.99 4.61
C ILE A 22 -6.27 -1.70 5.74
N PRO A 23 -7.60 -1.62 5.49
CA PRO A 23 -8.56 -1.44 6.56
C PRO A 23 -8.47 -2.51 7.65
N GLN A 24 -8.29 -3.79 7.27
CA GLN A 24 -8.14 -4.90 8.23
C GLN A 24 -6.86 -4.79 9.08
N ILE A 25 -5.77 -4.32 8.46
CA ILE A 25 -4.52 -4.04 9.17
C ILE A 25 -4.73 -2.87 10.16
N ILE A 26 -5.45 -1.83 9.76
CA ILE A 26 -5.76 -0.69 10.63
C ILE A 26 -6.65 -1.13 11.80
N ASP A 27 -7.68 -1.93 11.55
CA ASP A 27 -8.54 -2.53 12.58
C ASP A 27 -7.70 -3.32 13.60
N TRP A 28 -6.77 -4.15 13.11
CA TRP A 28 -5.86 -4.88 13.97
C TRP A 28 -4.98 -3.94 14.80
N ILE A 29 -4.42 -2.88 14.20
CA ILE A 29 -3.59 -1.88 14.90
C ILE A 29 -4.38 -1.19 16.02
N ILE A 30 -5.58 -0.68 15.74
CA ILE A 30 -6.35 0.08 16.72
C ILE A 30 -6.94 -0.78 17.84
N ALA A 31 -7.04 -2.10 17.65
CA ALA A 31 -7.45 -3.03 18.69
C ALA A 31 -6.36 -3.33 19.73
N GLN A 32 -5.11 -2.91 19.50
CA GLN A 32 -4.01 -3.22 20.40
C GLN A 32 -3.96 -2.25 21.61
N PRO A 33 -3.57 -2.72 22.81
CA PRO A 33 -3.55 -1.89 24.03
C PRO A 33 -2.52 -0.75 23.99
N TRP A 34 -1.56 -0.82 23.07
CA TRP A 34 -0.54 0.22 22.86
C TRP A 34 -0.96 1.28 21.84
N SER A 35 -2.10 1.10 21.17
CA SER A 35 -2.60 2.03 20.17
C SER A 35 -3.47 3.11 20.81
N ASP A 36 -3.28 4.36 20.39
CA ASP A 36 -4.14 5.48 20.76
C ASP A 36 -5.37 5.60 19.83
N GLY A 37 -5.56 4.63 18.93
CA GLY A 37 -6.65 4.61 17.95
C GLY A 37 -6.41 5.49 16.72
N GLN A 38 -5.24 6.11 16.58
CA GLN A 38 -4.91 6.94 15.43
C GLN A 38 -3.78 6.29 14.62
N VAL A 39 -3.97 6.20 13.30
CA VAL A 39 -3.00 5.57 12.40
C VAL A 39 -2.51 6.57 11.37
N ALA A 40 -1.19 6.58 11.17
CA ALA A 40 -0.53 7.25 10.07
C ALA A 40 0.19 6.20 9.21
N MET A 41 0.23 6.42 7.91
CA MET A 41 1.04 5.59 7.00
C MET A 41 2.18 6.43 6.43
N SER A 42 3.36 5.81 6.29
CA SER A 42 4.54 6.43 5.70
C SER A 42 5.38 5.36 5.00
N GLY A 43 6.10 5.77 3.96
CA GLY A 43 6.90 4.88 3.14
C GLY A 43 6.93 5.35 1.69
N GLY A 44 7.79 4.71 0.89
CA GLY A 44 7.93 5.07 -0.50
C GLY A 44 7.88 3.94 -1.50
N SER A 45 7.98 4.31 -2.78
CA SER A 45 7.84 3.37 -3.90
C SER A 45 6.49 2.64 -3.84
N TYR A 46 6.48 1.30 -3.80
CA TYR A 46 5.28 0.49 -3.62
C TYR A 46 4.50 0.86 -2.36
N LEU A 47 5.20 1.14 -1.25
CA LEU A 47 4.54 1.53 0.00
C LEU A 47 3.87 2.90 -0.12
N GLY A 48 4.37 3.76 -1.01
CA GLY A 48 3.69 5.00 -1.40
C GLY A 48 2.38 4.71 -2.13
N PHE A 49 2.38 3.74 -3.05
CA PHE A 49 1.14 3.33 -3.72
C PHE A 49 0.12 2.77 -2.72
N SER A 50 0.55 1.90 -1.80
CA SER A 50 -0.34 1.34 -0.78
C SER A 50 -1.03 2.41 0.05
N GLN A 51 -0.32 3.51 0.35
CA GLN A 51 -0.92 4.67 1.03
C GLN A 51 -2.02 5.33 0.21
N TRP A 52 -1.80 5.56 -1.08
CA TRP A 52 -2.85 6.07 -1.97
C TRP A 52 -4.03 5.11 -2.11
N ALA A 53 -3.76 3.81 -2.20
CA ALA A 53 -4.81 2.79 -2.27
C ALA A 53 -5.70 2.76 -1.02
N ALA A 54 -5.14 3.07 0.17
CA ALA A 54 -5.91 3.19 1.41
C ALA A 54 -7.02 4.25 1.33
N LEU A 55 -6.83 5.29 0.50
CA LEU A 55 -7.81 6.36 0.34
C LEU A 55 -9.00 5.99 -0.55
N LYS A 56 -8.99 4.82 -1.20
CA LYS A 56 -10.15 4.29 -1.93
C LYS A 56 -11.29 3.91 -0.98
N ASN A 57 -10.96 3.44 0.22
CA ASN A 57 -11.90 3.17 1.31
C ASN A 57 -11.28 3.66 2.62
N PRO A 58 -11.31 4.97 2.90
CA PRO A 58 -10.55 5.56 3.98
C PRO A 58 -11.10 5.09 5.34
N HIS A 59 -10.25 4.38 6.08
CA HIS A 59 -10.58 3.97 7.44
C HIS A 59 -10.64 5.19 8.38
N PRO A 60 -11.65 5.36 9.24
CA PRO A 60 -11.78 6.54 10.12
C PRO A 60 -10.58 6.80 11.06
N ALA A 61 -9.85 5.74 11.40
CA ALA A 61 -8.62 5.82 12.19
C ALA A 61 -7.40 6.32 11.41
N LEU A 62 -7.41 6.26 10.07
CA LEU A 62 -6.33 6.77 9.22
C LEU A 62 -6.37 8.31 9.20
N LYS A 63 -5.44 8.95 9.89
CA LYS A 63 -5.40 10.41 10.03
C LYS A 63 -4.54 11.10 8.98
N THR A 64 -3.52 10.41 8.47
CA THR A 64 -2.63 10.96 7.47
C THR A 64 -1.88 9.88 6.70
N ILE A 65 -1.47 10.23 5.47
CA ILE A 65 -0.50 9.47 4.68
C ILE A 65 0.68 10.39 4.33
N VAL A 66 1.88 9.82 4.28
CA VAL A 66 3.12 10.52 3.91
C VAL A 66 3.85 9.73 2.82
N PRO A 67 3.28 9.67 1.60
CA PRO A 67 3.86 8.92 0.50
C PRO A 67 5.11 9.60 -0.05
N SER A 68 6.23 8.87 -0.10
CA SER A 68 7.49 9.36 -0.66
C SER A 68 7.81 8.63 -1.97
N VAL A 69 8.19 9.31 -3.05
CA VAL A 69 8.55 8.67 -4.34
C VAL A 69 7.59 7.52 -4.74
N SER A 70 6.29 7.78 -4.59
CA SER A 70 5.24 6.76 -4.77
C SER A 70 5.16 6.30 -6.22
N VAL A 71 4.94 5.00 -6.41
CA VAL A 71 4.56 4.45 -7.72
C VAL A 71 3.13 4.90 -8.07
N GLY A 72 2.93 5.37 -9.29
CA GLY A 72 1.64 5.67 -9.90
C GLY A 72 1.35 4.70 -11.05
N ILE A 73 0.56 3.65 -10.78
CA ILE A 73 0.18 2.66 -11.79
C ILE A 73 -0.62 3.32 -12.91
N GLY A 74 -0.16 3.16 -14.15
CA GLY A 74 -0.72 3.80 -15.33
C GLY A 74 -0.29 5.26 -15.53
N ILE A 75 0.49 5.84 -14.60
CA ILE A 75 1.00 7.22 -14.69
C ILE A 75 2.50 7.20 -15.01
N ASP A 76 3.30 6.67 -14.10
CA ASP A 76 4.77 6.60 -14.22
C ASP A 76 5.30 5.15 -14.20
N TYR A 77 4.44 4.18 -13.92
CA TYR A 77 4.72 2.75 -13.97
C TYR A 77 3.64 2.01 -14.78
N PRO A 78 4.00 1.01 -15.61
CA PRO A 78 5.34 0.46 -15.82
C PRO A 78 6.14 1.19 -16.91
N TYR A 79 5.60 2.26 -17.49
CA TYR A 79 6.21 2.98 -18.60
C TYR A 79 6.60 4.39 -18.18
N HIS A 80 7.81 4.79 -18.59
CA HIS A 80 8.23 6.18 -18.57
C HIS A 80 8.50 6.64 -20.00
N ASN A 81 7.84 7.70 -20.46
CA ASN A 81 7.95 8.18 -21.84
C ASN A 81 7.74 7.07 -22.90
N ARG A 82 6.77 6.17 -22.66
CA ARG A 82 6.47 4.97 -23.48
C ARG A 82 7.58 3.92 -23.55
N VAL A 83 8.64 4.07 -22.75
CA VAL A 83 9.68 3.05 -22.58
C VAL A 83 9.36 2.23 -21.33
N MET A 84 9.31 0.91 -21.48
CA MET A 84 9.07 0.01 -20.36
C MET A 84 10.23 0.09 -19.37
N MET A 85 9.91 0.27 -18.10
CA MET A 85 10.91 0.27 -17.03
C MET A 85 11.37 -1.16 -16.76
N ASN A 86 12.68 -1.40 -16.69
CA ASN A 86 13.25 -2.71 -16.38
C ASN A 86 12.79 -3.26 -15.02
N SER A 87 12.44 -2.40 -14.07
CA SER A 87 11.85 -2.79 -12.78
C SER A 87 10.51 -3.51 -12.94
N ALA A 88 9.75 -3.21 -14.00
CA ALA A 88 8.46 -3.85 -14.26
C ALA A 88 8.58 -5.29 -14.78
N LEU A 89 9.79 -5.73 -15.14
CA LEU A 89 10.09 -7.10 -15.57
C LEU A 89 10.62 -7.99 -14.44
N ARG A 90 10.78 -7.43 -13.23
CA ARG A 90 11.32 -8.14 -12.07
C ARG A 90 10.23 -8.25 -11.00
N TRP A 91 9.43 -9.30 -11.08
CA TRP A 91 8.50 -9.74 -10.05
C TRP A 91 8.53 -11.26 -9.97
#